data_AF-A0AA37IIH5-F1
#
_entry.id   AF-A0AA37IIH5-F1
#
_cell.length_a   1.000
_cell.length_b   1.000
_cell.length_c   1.000
_cell.angle_alpha   90.00
_cell.angle_beta   90.00
_cell.angle_gamma   90.00
#
_symmetry.space_group_name_H-M   'P 1'
#
loop_
_entity.id
_entity.type
_entity.pdbx_description
1 polymer ?
#
loop_
_entity_poly.entity_id
_entity_poly.type
_entity_poly.pdbx_seq_one_letter_code
_entity_poly.pdbx_strand_id
1 'polypeptide(L)'
;MIRKTLNASRLQQEVDRRIHRLQEVVEDGVKIRVPRPLLQEPDKTGCNWNMTNFGNAVGFERDIERVLKAARAEYNLSTETKDAGNPFED
;
A
#
# COMPACT_ATOMS: atom_id res chain seq x y z
N MET A 1 9.52 -3.98 -16.74
CA MET A 1 8.60 -3.03 -16.08
C MET A 1 9.42 -2.15 -15.16
N ILE A 2 9.31 -0.83 -15.32
CA ILE A 2 10.02 0.14 -14.48
C ILE A 2 9.18 0.33 -13.21
N ARG A 3 9.76 0.04 -12.04
CA ARG A 3 9.08 0.27 -10.76
C ARG A 3 9.01 1.75 -10.48
N LYS A 4 7.83 2.25 -10.10
CA LYS A 4 7.66 3.62 -9.65
C LYS A 4 7.99 3.70 -8.16
N THR A 5 8.77 4.68 -7.75
CA THR A 5 9.07 4.92 -6.34
C THR A 5 8.03 5.88 -5.76
N LEU A 6 7.37 5.50 -4.66
CA LEU A 6 6.36 6.30 -3.96
C LEU A 6 6.73 6.49 -2.49
N ASN A 7 6.41 7.66 -1.94
CA ASN A 7 6.52 7.94 -0.51
C ASN A 7 5.52 7.10 0.30
N ALA A 8 5.81 6.89 1.59
CA ALA A 8 5.01 6.05 2.48
C ALA A 8 3.51 6.40 2.46
N SER A 9 3.17 7.69 2.51
CA SER A 9 1.78 8.15 2.49
C SER A 9 1.08 7.88 1.15
N ARG A 10 1.77 8.08 0.02
CA ARG A 10 1.21 7.81 -1.31
C ARG A 10 1.00 6.33 -1.53
N LEU A 11 1.96 5.51 -1.11
CA LEU A 11 1.88 4.07 -1.20
C LEU A 11 0.75 3.53 -0.31
N GLN A 12 0.60 4.06 0.91
CA GLN A 12 -0.52 3.75 1.80
C GLN A 12 -1.86 4.07 1.14
N GLN A 13 -2.02 5.28 0.58
CA GLN A 13 -3.24 5.70 -0.10
C GLN A 13 -3.55 4.87 -1.35
N GLU A 14 -2.54 4.45 -2.10
CA GLU A 14 -2.73 3.58 -3.28
C GLU A 14 -3.22 2.19 -2.87
N VAL A 15 -2.61 1.60 -1.84
CA VAL A 15 -3.04 0.31 -1.29
C VAL A 15 -4.46 0.43 -0.72
N ASP A 16 -4.74 1.47 0.06
CA ASP A 16 -6.07 1.79 0.60
C ASP A 16 -7.12 1.90 -0.50
N ARG A 17 -6.86 2.71 -1.54
CA ARG A 17 -7.77 2.87 -2.67
C ARG A 17 -8.02 1.56 -3.42
N ARG A 18 -6.99 0.72 -3.59
CA ARG A 18 -7.13 -0.58 -4.26
C ARG A 18 -7.94 -1.55 -3.43
N ILE A 19 -7.71 -1.61 -2.13
CA ILE A 19 -8.47 -2.46 -1.21
C ILE A 19 -9.93 -2.01 -1.15
N HIS A 20 -10.18 -0.71 -1.00
CA HIS A 20 -11.53 -0.13 -1.02
C HIS A 20 -12.22 -0.18 -2.39
N ARG A 21 -11.51 -0.58 -3.45
CA ARG A 21 -12.09 -0.87 -4.78
C ARG A 21 -12.40 -2.34 -4.98
N LEU A 22 -11.99 -3.23 -4.09
CA LEU A 22 -12.35 -4.63 -4.15
C LEU A 22 -13.85 -4.74 -3.95
N GLN A 23 -14.52 -5.43 -4.87
CA GLN A 23 -15.96 -5.57 -4.84
C GLN A 23 -16.43 -6.14 -3.50
N GLU A 24 -15.74 -7.16 -2.98
CA GLU A 24 -16.07 -7.77 -1.69
C GLU A 24 -16.00 -6.77 -0.53
N VAL A 25 -15.00 -5.88 -0.50
CA VAL A 25 -14.85 -4.86 0.54
C VAL A 25 -15.95 -3.79 0.42
N VAL A 26 -16.32 -3.44 -0.81
CA VAL A 26 -17.41 -2.48 -1.11
C VAL A 26 -18.77 -3.07 -0.73
N GLU A 27 -19.02 -4.33 -1.08
CA GLU A 27 -20.27 -5.05 -0.82
C GLU A 27 -20.47 -5.28 0.68
N ASP A 28 -19.41 -5.65 1.41
CA ASP A 28 -19.46 -5.86 2.86
C ASP A 28 -19.41 -4.53 3.64
N GLY A 29 -19.09 -3.41 2.97
CA GLY A 29 -18.97 -2.08 3.58
C GLY A 29 -17.82 -1.95 4.59
N VAL A 30 -16.85 -2.87 4.54
CA VAL A 30 -15.77 -2.98 5.52
C VAL A 30 -14.73 -1.90 5.29
N LYS A 31 -14.36 -1.21 6.38
CA LYS A 31 -13.22 -0.28 6.37
C LYS A 31 -11.98 -1.00 6.83
N ILE A 32 -11.21 -1.49 5.86
CA ILE A 32 -9.91 -2.12 6.11
C ILE A 32 -8.91 -1.01 6.45
N ARG A 33 -8.31 -1.10 7.64
CA ARG A 33 -7.30 -0.14 8.06
C ARG A 33 -5.95 -0.53 7.46
N VAL A 34 -5.52 0.22 6.45
CA VAL A 34 -4.20 0.03 5.83
C VAL A 34 -3.11 0.66 6.71
N PRO A 35 -2.13 -0.12 7.20
CA PRO A 35 -1.03 0.40 8.00
C PRO A 35 -0.04 1.17 7.11
N ARG A 36 0.77 2.03 7.74
CA ARG A 36 1.86 2.73 7.04
C ARG A 36 2.91 1.70 6.59
N PRO A 37 3.41 1.76 5.34
CA PRO A 37 4.46 0.85 4.88
C PRO A 37 5.75 1.11 5.65
N LEU A 38 6.38 0.04 6.12
CA LEU A 38 7.67 0.07 6.78
C LEU A 38 8.76 -0.30 5.78
N LEU A 39 9.84 0.48 5.77
CA LEU A 39 11.03 0.17 5.00
C LEU A 39 11.65 -1.12 5.53
N GLN A 40 11.94 -2.06 4.64
CA GLN A 40 12.63 -3.31 4.94
C GLN A 40 13.70 -3.60 3.88
N GLU A 41 14.52 -4.62 4.13
CA GLU A 41 15.48 -5.08 3.13
C GLU A 41 14.77 -5.50 1.83
N PRO A 42 15.36 -5.19 0.66
CA PRO A 42 14.77 -5.55 -0.62
C PRO A 42 14.62 -7.07 -0.71
N ASP A 43 13.36 -7.51 -0.85
CA ASP A 43 13.01 -8.92 -0.96
C ASP A 43 13.58 -9.54 -2.26
N LYS A 44 13.38 -10.86 -2.48
CA LYS A 44 13.74 -11.50 -3.76
C LYS A 44 13.07 -10.86 -4.97
N THR A 45 11.94 -10.20 -4.75
CA THR A 45 11.27 -9.41 -5.77
C THR A 45 11.97 -8.08 -6.00
N GLY A 46 12.76 -7.55 -5.05
CA GLY A 46 13.37 -6.23 -5.06
C GLY A 46 12.45 -5.14 -4.49
N CYS A 47 11.46 -5.55 -3.68
CA CYS A 47 10.58 -4.66 -2.93
C CYS A 47 11.19 -4.36 -1.56
N ASN A 48 11.38 -3.08 -1.25
CA ASN A 48 12.04 -2.59 -0.04
C ASN A 48 11.06 -2.17 1.07
N TRP A 49 9.82 -2.65 1.05
CA TRP A 49 8.82 -2.26 2.03
C TRP A 49 7.80 -3.36 2.31
N ASN A 50 7.20 -3.30 3.50
CA ASN A 50 6.23 -4.28 3.96
C ASN A 50 5.14 -3.66 4.84
N MET A 51 3.99 -4.32 4.87
CA MET A 51 2.81 -3.98 5.65
C MET A 51 2.28 -5.29 6.24
N THR A 52 2.19 -5.38 7.56
CA THR A 52 1.81 -6.61 8.26
C THR A 52 0.54 -6.49 9.08
N ASN A 53 0.19 -5.30 9.56
CA ASN A 53 -0.90 -5.13 10.54
C ASN A 53 -2.14 -4.45 9.93
N PHE A 54 -2.81 -5.13 9.01
CA PHE A 54 -4.06 -4.64 8.43
C PHE A 54 -5.23 -4.82 9.41
N GLY A 55 -5.92 -3.74 9.74
CA GLY A 55 -7.11 -3.81 10.59
C GLY A 55 -8.33 -4.23 9.80
N ASN A 56 -9.20 -5.07 10.37
CA ASN A 56 -10.40 -5.60 9.72
C ASN A 56 -10.13 -6.37 8.40
N ALA A 57 -8.94 -6.94 8.25
CA ALA A 57 -8.55 -7.75 7.09
C ALA A 57 -9.09 -9.19 7.13
N VAL A 58 -9.64 -9.62 8.27
CA VAL A 58 -10.15 -10.98 8.47
C VAL A 58 -11.26 -11.25 7.44
N GLY A 59 -11.08 -12.30 6.63
CA GLY A 59 -11.98 -12.63 5.52
C GLY A 59 -11.56 -12.06 4.15
N PHE A 60 -10.68 -11.05 4.12
CA PHE A 60 -10.19 -10.39 2.90
C PHE A 60 -8.68 -10.58 2.68
N GLU A 61 -8.03 -11.42 3.48
CA GLU A 61 -6.58 -11.63 3.48
C GLU A 61 -6.05 -11.96 2.09
N ARG A 62 -6.73 -12.84 1.34
CA ARG A 62 -6.35 -13.23 -0.02
C ARG A 62 -6.36 -12.05 -1.00
N ASP A 63 -7.37 -11.21 -0.94
CA ASP A 63 -7.51 -10.08 -1.85
C ASP A 63 -6.57 -8.94 -1.48
N ILE A 64 -6.39 -8.70 -0.19
CA ILE A 64 -5.36 -7.80 0.33
C ILE A 64 -3.97 -8.28 -0.09
N GLU A 65 -3.66 -9.57 0.03
CA GLU A 65 -2.38 -10.15 -0.42
C GLU A 65 -2.19 -9.99 -1.93
N ARG A 66 -3.23 -10.18 -2.75
CA ARG A 66 -3.17 -9.91 -4.20
C ARG A 66 -2.85 -8.45 -4.49
N VAL A 67 -3.56 -7.53 -3.85
CA VAL A 67 -3.35 -6.08 -4.01
C VAL A 67 -1.94 -5.70 -3.58
N LEU A 68 -1.48 -6.22 -2.44
CA LEU A 68 -0.12 -6.02 -1.93
C LEU A 68 0.92 -6.54 -2.90
N LYS A 69 0.78 -7.78 -3.39
CA LYS A 69 1.75 -8.38 -4.31
C LYS A 69 1.85 -7.59 -5.60
N ALA A 70 0.73 -7.11 -6.15
CA ALA A 70 0.72 -6.22 -7.30
C ALA A 70 1.39 -4.87 -6.99
N ALA A 71 1.06 -4.27 -5.84
CA ALA A 71 1.66 -3.01 -5.41
C ALA A 71 3.18 -3.13 -5.18
N ARG A 72 3.67 -4.23 -4.60
CA ARG A 72 5.10 -4.50 -4.40
C ARG A 72 5.86 -4.75 -5.71
N ALA A 73 5.18 -5.30 -6.71
CA ALA A 73 5.79 -5.52 -8.02
C ALA A 73 5.93 -4.21 -8.81
N GLU A 74 4.99 -3.28 -8.62
CA GLU A 74 4.86 -2.04 -9.37
C GLU A 74 5.51 -0.83 -8.66
N TYR A 75 5.50 -0.82 -7.33
CA TYR A 75 5.96 0.29 -6.50
C TYR A 75 7.02 -0.12 -5.48
N ASN A 76 8.02 0.75 -5.35
CA ASN A 76 9.00 0.73 -4.27
C ASN A 76 8.79 1.90 -3.32
N LEU A 77 9.18 1.72 -2.07
CA LEU A 77 9.12 2.78 -1.07
C LEU A 77 10.31 3.71 -1.31
N SER A 78 10.02 4.97 -1.59
CA SER A 78 11.04 6.00 -1.65
C SER A 78 11.65 6.16 -0.26
N THR A 79 12.95 5.90 -0.15
CA THR A 79 13.76 6.25 1.03
C THR A 79 14.03 7.76 1.11
N GLU A 80 13.67 8.51 0.06
CA GLU A 80 13.74 9.97 0.08
C GLU A 80 12.65 10.47 1.03
N THR A 81 13.02 10.76 2.27
CA THR A 81 12.25 11.53 3.25
C THR A 81 12.10 12.98 2.76
N LYS A 82 11.62 13.19 1.54
CA LYS A 82 11.03 14.47 1.18
C LYS A 82 9.59 14.40 1.59
N ASP A 83 9.42 14.91 2.79
CA ASP A 83 8.30 15.68 3.31
C ASP A 83 7.06 15.68 2.43
N ALA A 84 5.93 15.47 3.09
CA ALA A 84 4.63 15.65 2.50
C ALA A 84 4.57 17.05 1.87
N GLY A 85 4.84 17.14 0.57
CA GLY A 85 4.47 18.29 -0.25
C GLY A 85 2.97 18.40 -0.17
N ASN A 86 2.53 19.21 0.79
CA ASN A 86 1.17 19.64 1.02
C ASN A 86 0.69 20.23 -0.32
N PRO A 87 -0.27 19.62 -1.04
CA PRO A 87 -0.77 20.19 -2.29
C PRO A 87 -1.74 21.37 -2.04
N PHE A 88 -1.84 21.83 -0.80
CA PHE A 88 -2.55 23.03 -0.39
C PHE A 88 -1.51 24.07 0.04
N GLU A 89 -0.77 24.58 -0.93
CA GLU A 89 -0.09 25.87 -0.82
C GLU A 89 -0.70 26.74 -1.95
N ASP A 90 -1.37 27.80 -1.51
CA ASP A 90 -2.15 28.86 -2.19
C ASP A 90 -3.55 28.51 -2.74
#